data_AF-A0A7X6CHS2-F1
#
_entry.id   AF-A0A7X6CHS2-F1
#
_cell.length_a   1.000
_cell.length_b   1.000
_cell.length_c   1.000
_cell.angle_alpha   90.00
_cell.angle_beta   90.00
_cell.angle_gamma   90.00
#
_symmetry.space_group_name_H-M   'P 1'
#
loop_
_entity.id
_entity.type
_entity.pdbx_description
1 polymer ?
#
loop_
_entity_poly.entity_id
_entity_poly.type
_entity_poly.pdbx_seq_one_letter_code
_entity_poly.pdbx_strand_id
1 'polypeptide(L)'
;MSSGKILSITDVLNFLVSGIDKTTLETELTASGWISTPARGGSKSGAGTIWTSPNSPYSVRIMTQPTGSSYARVYSGPGGGAPGEQPLNSSGKPGSRADTHFILLP
;
A
#
# COMPACT_ATOMS: atom_id res chain seq x y z
N MET A 1 5.71 13.40 -14.25
CA MET A 1 4.84 13.63 -13.08
C MET A 1 5.75 13.96 -11.91
N SER A 2 5.40 14.97 -11.10
CA SER A 2 6.25 15.48 -10.02
C SER A 2 6.53 14.39 -8.99
N SER A 3 7.79 14.30 -8.52
CA SER A 3 8.27 13.47 -7.41
C SER A 3 7.68 13.95 -6.08
N GLY A 4 6.36 13.80 -5.95
CA GLY A 4 5.60 14.23 -4.78
C GLY A 4 5.96 13.35 -3.60
N LYS A 5 6.96 13.78 -2.82
CA LYS A 5 7.41 13.10 -1.60
C LYS A 5 6.19 12.67 -0.77
N ILE A 6 6.07 11.36 -0.52
CA ILE A 6 5.03 10.77 0.32
C ILE A 6 5.37 11.10 1.77
N LEU A 7 4.74 12.15 2.29
CA LEU A 7 4.95 12.63 3.66
C LEU A 7 3.95 12.01 4.63
N SER A 8 2.79 11.59 4.12
CA SER A 8 1.67 11.11 4.91
C SER A 8 0.97 9.92 4.24
N ILE A 9 0.11 9.25 5.00
CA ILE A 9 -0.73 8.18 4.44
C ILE A 9 -1.82 8.73 3.51
N THR A 10 -2.24 9.98 3.70
CA THR A 10 -3.18 10.66 2.82
C THR A 10 -2.61 10.81 1.41
N ASP A 11 -1.30 11.08 1.28
CA ASP A 11 -0.64 11.17 -0.02
C ASP A 11 -0.70 9.82 -0.76
N VAL A 12 -0.43 8.72 -0.04
CA VAL A 12 -0.57 7.37 -0.60
C VAL A 12 -2.00 7.11 -1.06
N LEU A 13 -2.99 7.39 -0.22
CA LEU A 13 -4.40 7.18 -0.56
C LEU A 13 -4.80 8.01 -1.78
N ASN A 14 -4.32 9.25 -1.90
CA ASN A 14 -4.57 10.11 -3.07
C ASN A 14 -3.98 9.52 -4.35
N PHE A 15 -2.76 8.98 -4.31
CA PHE A 15 -2.16 8.27 -5.45
C PHE A 15 -2.96 7.04 -5.84
N LEU A 16 -3.36 6.22 -4.86
CA LEU A 16 -4.14 5.02 -5.09
C LEU A 16 -5.52 5.32 -5.70
N VAL A 17 -6.19 6.37 -5.21
CA VAL A 17 -7.50 6.82 -5.73
C VAL A 17 -7.37 7.42 -7.14
N SER A 18 -6.26 8.11 -7.42
CA SER A 18 -6.02 8.72 -8.74
C SER A 18 -5.62 7.69 -9.80
N GLY A 19 -5.33 6.45 -9.39
CA GLY A 19 -4.77 5.42 -10.25
C GLY A 19 -3.26 5.60 -10.42
N ILE A 20 -2.50 4.68 -9.85
CA ILE A 20 -1.03 4.64 -9.94
C ILE A 20 -0.59 3.22 -10.26
N ASP A 21 0.46 3.07 -11.06
CA ASP A 21 1.08 1.76 -11.28
C ASP A 21 1.96 1.36 -10.09
N LYS A 22 2.28 0.07 -10.01
CA LYS A 22 3.10 -0.48 -8.93
C LYS A 22 4.49 0.14 -8.87
N THR A 23 5.16 0.25 -10.01
CA THR A 23 6.56 0.66 -10.09
C THR A 23 6.73 2.10 -9.62
N THR A 24 5.84 2.98 -10.07
CA THR A 24 5.83 4.38 -9.66
C THR A 24 5.55 4.51 -8.16
N LEU A 25 4.55 3.78 -7.62
CA LEU A 25 4.25 3.83 -6.19
C LEU A 25 5.44 3.35 -5.33
N GLU A 26 6.08 2.23 -5.69
CA GLU A 26 7.26 1.72 -4.99
C GLU A 26 8.46 2.68 -5.09
N THR A 27 8.63 3.36 -6.23
CA THR A 27 9.66 4.38 -6.44
C THR A 27 9.45 5.58 -5.51
N GLU A 28 8.22 6.11 -5.44
CA GLU A 28 7.90 7.24 -4.56
C GLU A 28 8.03 6.88 -3.07
N LEU A 29 7.62 5.66 -2.68
CA LEU A 29 7.80 5.16 -1.31
C LEU A 29 9.30 5.07 -0.94
N THR A 30 10.11 4.54 -1.84
CA THR A 30 11.57 4.44 -1.67
C THR A 30 12.21 5.83 -1.54
N ALA A 31 11.89 6.74 -2.46
CA ALA A 31 12.39 8.12 -2.45
C ALA A 31 11.96 8.88 -1.18
N SER A 32 10.83 8.50 -0.59
CA SER A 32 10.29 9.08 0.63
C SER A 32 10.80 8.42 1.91
N GLY A 33 11.70 7.43 1.81
CA GLY A 33 12.36 6.78 2.94
C GLY A 33 11.48 5.75 3.67
N TRP A 34 10.46 5.21 3.00
CA TRP A 34 9.68 4.10 3.54
C TRP A 34 10.50 2.83 3.56
N ILE A 35 10.32 2.01 4.60
CA ILE A 35 11.09 0.78 4.80
C ILE A 35 10.31 -0.39 4.18
N SER A 36 10.94 -1.09 3.22
CA SER A 36 10.36 -2.27 2.59
C SER A 36 10.75 -3.55 3.34
N THR A 37 9.77 -4.41 3.60
CA THR A 37 9.99 -5.79 4.06
C THR A 37 9.17 -6.78 3.23
N PRO A 38 9.64 -8.04 3.05
CA PRO A 38 8.87 -9.04 2.31
C PRO A 38 7.51 -9.31 2.97
N ALA A 39 6.43 -9.24 2.19
CA ALA A 39 5.11 -9.65 2.65
C ALA A 39 4.92 -11.15 2.42
N ARG A 40 4.51 -11.88 3.46
CA ARG A 40 4.08 -13.28 3.29
C ARG A 40 2.67 -13.31 2.69
N GLY A 41 2.57 -13.55 1.39
CA GLY A 41 1.30 -13.79 0.72
C GLY A 41 0.89 -15.26 0.70
N GLY A 42 -0.39 -15.51 0.47
CA GLY A 42 -0.93 -16.84 0.21
C GLY A 42 -1.08 -17.14 -1.28
N SER A 43 -1.54 -18.34 -1.61
CA SER A 43 -1.72 -18.82 -2.99
C SER A 43 -2.55 -17.89 -3.89
N LYS A 44 -3.46 -17.10 -3.32
CA LYS A 44 -4.31 -16.14 -4.04
C LYS A 44 -3.73 -14.73 -4.17
N SER A 45 -2.80 -14.36 -3.27
CA SER A 45 -2.25 -13.00 -3.21
C SER A 45 -0.87 -12.90 -3.85
N GLY A 46 -0.18 -14.03 -4.03
CA GLY A 46 1.17 -14.07 -4.58
C GLY A 46 2.21 -13.42 -3.67
N ALA A 47 3.33 -13.00 -4.23
CA ALA A 47 4.39 -12.31 -3.50
C ALA A 47 4.02 -10.83 -3.29
N GLY A 48 4.66 -10.18 -2.32
CA GLY A 48 4.47 -8.75 -2.12
C GLY A 48 5.45 -8.15 -1.13
N THR A 49 5.21 -6.88 -0.84
CA THR A 49 6.07 -6.03 -0.01
C THR A 49 5.20 -5.25 0.96
N ILE A 50 5.62 -5.16 2.22
CA ILE A 50 5.08 -4.23 3.20
C ILE A 50 6.03 -3.03 3.24
N TRP A 51 5.48 -1.85 3.00
CA TRP A 51 6.16 -0.57 3.11
C TRP A 51 5.69 0.12 4.38
N THR A 52 6.60 0.31 5.34
CA THR A 52 6.30 0.94 6.62
C THR A 52 6.69 2.42 6.58
N SER A 53 5.78 3.28 7.02
CA SER A 53 6.03 4.72 7.10
C SER A 53 7.13 5.02 8.11
N PRO A 54 8.11 5.90 7.79
CA PRO A 54 9.16 6.26 8.73
C PRO A 54 8.66 7.18 9.85
N ASN A 55 7.52 7.87 9.64
CA ASN A 55 7.06 8.96 10.51
C ASN A 55 5.72 8.69 11.18
N SER A 56 5.10 7.53 10.95
CA SER A 56 3.78 7.21 11.46
C SER A 56 3.56 5.70 11.54
N PRO A 57 2.64 5.21 12.38
CA PRO A 57 2.40 3.78 12.54
C PRO A 57 1.53 3.22 11.40
N TYR A 58 1.69 3.69 10.17
CA TYR A 58 0.94 3.19 9.02
C TYR A 58 1.83 2.37 8.10
N SER A 59 1.21 1.48 7.33
CA SER A 59 1.91 0.73 6.28
C SER A 59 1.07 0.61 5.02
N VAL A 60 1.76 0.32 3.92
CA VAL A 60 1.17 0.01 2.62
C VAL A 60 1.66 -1.38 2.24
N ARG A 61 0.73 -2.31 2.05
CA ARG A 61 1.03 -3.64 1.55
C ARG A 61 0.70 -3.70 0.07
N ILE A 62 1.71 -3.97 -0.74
CA ILE A 62 1.61 -4.14 -2.20
C ILE A 62 1.78 -5.62 -2.52
N MET A 63 0.85 -6.20 -3.25
CA MET A 63 0.86 -7.61 -3.62
C MET A 63 0.71 -7.77 -5.13
N THR A 64 1.39 -8.75 -5.70
CA THR A 64 1.25 -9.15 -7.10
C THR A 64 0.65 -10.55 -7.15
N GLN A 65 -0.56 -10.65 -7.68
CA GLN A 65 -1.26 -11.92 -7.82
C GLN A 65 -0.57 -12.81 -8.86
N PRO A 66 -0.73 -14.14 -8.81
CA PRO A 66 -0.16 -15.05 -9.80
C PRO A 66 -0.58 -14.77 -11.26
N THR A 67 -1.72 -14.09 -11.45
CA THR A 67 -2.23 -13.63 -12.75
C THR A 67 -1.49 -12.39 -13.30
N GLY A 68 -0.59 -11.79 -12.53
CA GLY A 68 0.16 -10.59 -12.90
C GLY A 68 -0.44 -9.28 -12.39
N SER A 69 -1.73 -9.25 -12.05
CA SER A 69 -2.37 -8.04 -11.52
C SER A 69 -1.86 -7.70 -10.12
N SER A 70 -1.58 -6.41 -9.87
CA SER A 70 -1.11 -5.92 -8.57
C SER A 70 -2.17 -5.08 -7.86
N TYR A 71 -2.12 -5.10 -6.52
CA TYR A 71 -3.01 -4.29 -5.69
C TYR A 71 -2.27 -3.79 -4.45
N ALA A 72 -2.76 -2.68 -3.89
CA ALA A 72 -2.30 -2.11 -2.65
C ALA A 72 -3.40 -2.10 -1.59
N ARG A 73 -3.00 -2.23 -0.32
CA ARG A 73 -3.84 -2.00 0.85
C ARG A 73 -3.08 -1.15 1.85
N VAL A 74 -3.72 -0.12 2.37
CA VAL A 74 -3.19 0.71 3.45
C VAL A 74 -3.67 0.17 4.79
N TYR A 75 -2.83 0.16 5.82
CA TYR A 75 -3.17 -0.33 7.15
C TYR A 75 -2.86 0.67 8.26
N SER A 76 -3.69 0.67 9.31
CA SER A 76 -3.56 1.47 10.54
C SER A 76 -2.42 1.05 11.48
N GLY A 77 -1.48 0.24 11.00
CA GLY A 77 -0.37 -0.30 11.76
C GLY A 77 0.82 -0.61 10.84
N PRO A 78 2.04 -0.77 11.38
CA PRO A 78 3.26 -0.98 10.59
C PRO A 78 3.40 -2.39 10.00
N GLY A 79 2.64 -3.36 10.49
CA GLY A 79 2.77 -4.79 10.20
C GLY A 79 2.07 -5.28 8.92
N GLY A 80 1.47 -4.39 8.13
CA GLY A 80 0.84 -4.74 6.85
C GLY A 80 -0.38 -5.66 7.00
N GLY A 81 -1.16 -5.48 8.06
CA GLY A 81 -2.31 -6.31 8.41
C GLY A 81 -2.03 -7.30 9.53
N ALA A 82 -1.17 -6.94 10.48
CA ALA A 82 -0.96 -7.71 11.71
C ALA A 82 -2.24 -7.70 12.59
N PRO A 83 -2.37 -8.62 13.57
CA PRO A 83 -3.52 -8.64 14.47
C PRO A 83 -3.77 -7.27 15.12
N GLY A 84 -5.00 -6.76 15.00
CA GLY A 84 -5.40 -5.44 15.50
C GLY A 84 -5.29 -4.30 14.47
N GLU A 85 -4.59 -4.49 13.36
CA GLU A 85 -4.49 -3.49 12.30
C GLU A 85 -5.70 -3.56 11.36
N GLN A 86 -6.24 -2.39 11.02
CA GLN A 86 -7.38 -2.29 10.10
C GLN A 86 -6.94 -1.74 8.75
N PRO A 87 -7.45 -2.31 7.64
CA PRO A 87 -7.24 -1.76 6.32
C PRO A 87 -8.01 -0.44 6.18
N LEU A 88 -7.44 0.56 5.52
CA LEU A 88 -8.03 1.89 5.37
C LEU A 88 -8.60 2.11 3.97
N ASN A 89 -9.73 2.81 3.90
CA ASN A 89 -10.38 3.23 2.67
C ASN A 89 -9.81 4.56 2.16
N SER A 90 -10.36 5.08 1.06
CA SER A 90 -9.94 6.36 0.45
C SER A 90 -10.05 7.57 1.38
N SER A 91 -10.88 7.50 2.43
CA SER A 91 -11.02 8.53 3.45
C SER A 91 -10.12 8.30 4.68
N GLY A 92 -9.21 7.33 4.63
CA GLY A 92 -8.33 6.99 5.75
C GLY A 92 -9.02 6.29 6.93
N LYS A 93 -10.22 5.73 6.72
CA LYS A 93 -11.01 5.05 7.77
C LYS A 93 -11.05 3.54 7.53
N PRO A 94 -11.20 2.72 8.58
CA PRO A 94 -11.51 1.30 8.41
C PRO A 94 -12.70 1.09 7.48
N GLY A 95 -12.60 0.10 6.59
CA GLY A 95 -13.62 -0.16 5.59
C GLY A 95 -13.72 -1.62 5.19
N SER A 96 -14.68 -1.93 4.32
CA SER A 96 -14.83 -3.29 3.79
C SER A 96 -13.65 -3.68 2.89
N ARG A 97 -13.57 -4.94 2.48
CA ARG A 97 -12.55 -5.36 1.52
C ARG A 97 -12.67 -4.60 0.20
N ALA A 98 -13.88 -4.30 -0.27
CA ALA A 98 -14.08 -3.58 -1.53
C ALA A 98 -13.56 -2.13 -1.46
N ASP A 99 -13.70 -1.49 -0.29
CA ASP A 99 -13.32 -0.07 -0.10
C ASP A 99 -11.83 0.13 0.16
N THR A 100 -11.12 -0.95 0.52
CA THR A 100 -9.73 -0.90 1.01
C THR A 100 -8.74 -1.62 0.10
N HIS A 101 -9.21 -2.13 -1.04
CA HIS A 101 -8.42 -2.90 -2.00
C HIS A 101 -8.24 -2.08 -3.28
N PHE A 102 -7.12 -1.38 -3.38
CA PHE A 102 -6.83 -0.50 -4.50
C PHE A 102 -6.10 -1.28 -5.59
N ILE A 103 -6.74 -1.41 -6.76
CA ILE A 103 -6.12 -2.03 -7.92
C ILE A 103 -5.09 -1.06 -8.51
N LEU A 104 -3.86 -1.54 -8.71
CA LEU A 104 -2.80 -0.76 -9.33
C LEU A 104 -2.89 -0.90 -10.85
N LEU A 105 -2.50 0.16 -11.55
CA LEU A 105 -2.45 0.13 -13.01
C LEU A 105 -1.38 -0.89 -13.48
N PRO A 106 -1.60 -1.53 -14.65
CA PRO A 106 -0.64 -2.45 -15.25
C PRO A 106 0.74 -1.83 -15.50
#